data_AF-A0A959AP87-F1
#
_entry.id   AF-A0A959AP87-F1
#
_cell.length_a   1.000
_cell.length_b   1.000
_cell.length_c   1.000
_cell.angle_alpha   90.00
_cell.angle_beta   90.00
_cell.angle_gamma   90.00
#
_symmetry.space_group_name_H-M   'P 1'
#
loop_
_entity.id
_entity.type
_entity.pdbx_description
1 polymer ?
#
loop_
_entity_poly.entity_id
_entity_poly.type
_entity_poly.pdbx_seq_one_letter_code
_entity_poly.pdbx_strand_id
1 'polypeptide(L)'
;MKSIYLLFAFLFFIACGNNNRPPQIDPDKAPWPDLEAAAKGTTVRMMMWQGDPLINRYMSEWVVPELKKRYGIDLNIAPGQGNEIVKALLAEKDAGLQESSLDLCWINGETF
;
A
#
# COMPACT_ATOMS: atom_id res chain seq x y z
N MET A 1 -39.41 21.00 19.45
CA MET A 1 -38.07 21.41 18.98
C MET A 1 -36.89 20.94 19.85
N LYS A 2 -37.08 20.49 21.11
CA LYS A 2 -36.00 19.85 21.91
C LYS A 2 -35.81 18.35 21.63
N SER A 3 -36.84 17.68 21.11
CA SER A 3 -36.83 16.23 20.82
C SER A 3 -36.09 15.82 19.54
N ILE A 4 -35.72 16.78 18.68
CA ILE A 4 -34.98 16.51 17.42
C ILE A 4 -33.46 16.45 17.65
N TYR A 5 -32.95 17.16 18.66
CA TYR A 5 -31.53 17.11 19.03
C TYR A 5 -31.13 15.79 19.72
N LEU A 6 -32.09 15.09 20.34
CA LEU A 6 -31.87 13.77 20.97
C LEU A 6 -31.73 12.64 19.95
N LEU A 7 -32.30 12.77 18.74
CA LEU A 7 -32.18 11.76 17.69
C LEU A 7 -30.86 11.87 16.92
N PHE A 8 -30.25 13.08 16.85
CA PHE A 8 -28.97 13.31 16.19
C PHE A 8 -27.76 12.90 17.05
N ALA A 9 -27.92 12.87 18.38
CA ALA A 9 -26.86 12.45 19.31
C ALA A 9 -26.62 10.93 19.32
N PHE A 10 -27.56 10.13 18.83
CA PHE A 10 -27.47 8.66 18.87
C PHE A 10 -26.74 8.04 17.66
N LEU A 11 -26.54 8.81 16.57
CA LEU A 11 -25.89 8.34 15.34
C LEU A 11 -24.35 8.37 15.38
N PHE A 12 -23.75 8.93 16.43
CA PHE A 12 -22.28 9.02 16.55
C PHE A 12 -21.62 7.80 17.23
N PHE A 13 -22.39 6.83 17.74
CA PHE A 13 -21.84 5.72 18.54
C PHE A 13 -21.67 4.37 17.82
N ILE A 14 -21.98 4.28 16.52
CA ILE A 14 -21.90 2.99 15.77
C ILE A 14 -20.62 2.89 14.92
N ALA A 15 -19.75 3.89 14.90
CA ALA A 15 -18.53 3.88 14.10
C ALA A 15 -17.32 3.17 14.75
N CYS A 16 -17.54 2.31 15.74
CA CYS A 16 -16.47 1.51 16.35
C CYS A 16 -16.69 0.01 16.15
N GLY A 17 -15.75 -0.61 15.45
CA GLY A 17 -15.39 -2.00 15.73
C GLY A 17 -15.94 -3.04 14.77
N ASN A 18 -15.66 -2.92 13.48
CA ASN A 18 -15.45 -4.12 12.66
C ASN A 18 -13.97 -4.21 12.32
N ASN A 19 -13.19 -4.84 13.21
CA ASN A 19 -11.86 -5.34 12.91
C ASN A 19 -11.96 -6.57 11.98
N ASN A 20 -12.72 -6.44 10.90
CA ASN A 20 -12.68 -7.37 9.77
C ASN A 20 -11.38 -7.10 9.03
N ARG A 21 -10.24 -7.35 9.70
CA ARG A 21 -9.02 -7.61 8.96
C ARG A 21 -9.33 -8.85 8.12
N PRO A 22 -9.18 -8.79 6.80
CA PRO A 22 -9.33 -9.97 5.97
C PRO A 22 -8.46 -11.09 6.57
N PRO A 23 -8.88 -12.36 6.48
CA PRO A 23 -8.12 -13.48 7.02
C PRO A 23 -6.65 -13.33 6.64
N GLN A 24 -5.78 -13.26 7.65
CA GLN A 24 -4.36 -13.07 7.43
C GLN A 24 -3.82 -14.37 6.83
N ILE A 25 -3.69 -14.39 5.50
CA ILE A 25 -3.06 -15.49 4.79
C ILE A 25 -1.56 -15.45 5.11
N ASP A 26 -1.01 -16.58 5.56
CA ASP A 26 0.42 -16.74 5.72
C ASP A 26 1.05 -16.92 4.31
N PRO A 27 1.77 -15.91 3.79
CA PRO A 27 2.30 -15.97 2.43
C PRO A 27 3.30 -17.10 2.21
N ASP A 28 3.93 -17.61 3.28
CA ASP A 28 4.92 -18.68 3.20
C ASP A 28 4.28 -20.08 3.13
N LYS A 29 3.00 -20.20 3.49
CA LYS A 29 2.30 -21.50 3.57
C LYS A 29 1.14 -21.63 2.58
N ALA A 30 0.63 -20.52 2.07
CA ALA A 30 -0.56 -20.54 1.24
C ALA A 30 -0.24 -20.97 -0.21
N PRO A 31 -1.13 -21.76 -0.85
CA PRO A 31 -1.09 -21.97 -2.28
C PRO A 31 -1.16 -20.65 -3.05
N TRP A 32 -0.46 -20.58 -4.19
CA TRP A 32 -0.42 -19.38 -5.03
C TRP A 32 -1.80 -18.81 -5.43
N PRO A 33 -2.81 -19.63 -5.81
CA PRO A 33 -4.14 -19.12 -6.13
C PRO A 33 -4.84 -18.41 -4.96
N ASP A 34 -4.57 -18.84 -3.73
CA ASP A 34 -5.14 -18.23 -2.54
C ASP A 34 -4.51 -16.86 -2.27
N LEU A 35 -3.20 -16.72 -2.56
CA LEU A 35 -2.49 -15.44 -2.50
C LEU A 35 -3.00 -14.47 -3.55
N GLU A 36 -3.19 -14.91 -4.80
CA GLU A 36 -3.77 -14.08 -5.86
C GLU A 36 -5.19 -13.61 -5.50
N ALA A 37 -6.01 -14.50 -4.95
CA ALA A 37 -7.35 -14.17 -4.50
C ALA A 37 -7.34 -13.12 -3.37
N ALA A 38 -6.43 -13.26 -2.40
CA ALA A 38 -6.30 -12.32 -1.29
C ALA A 38 -5.71 -10.97 -1.69
N ALA A 39 -4.83 -10.93 -2.70
CA ALA A 39 -4.23 -9.69 -3.19
C ALA A 39 -5.20 -8.85 -4.03
N LYS A 40 -6.27 -9.45 -4.56
CA LYS A 40 -7.21 -8.76 -5.46
C LYS A 40 -7.88 -7.57 -4.78
N GLY A 41 -7.81 -6.40 -5.43
CA GLY A 41 -8.39 -5.15 -4.92
C GLY A 41 -7.52 -4.42 -3.90
N THR A 42 -6.31 -4.92 -3.63
CA THR A 42 -5.33 -4.21 -2.79
C THR A 42 -4.59 -3.14 -3.58
N THR A 43 -3.95 -2.23 -2.85
CA THR A 43 -3.01 -1.24 -3.40
C THR A 43 -1.62 -1.51 -2.87
N VAL A 44 -0.62 -1.51 -3.75
CA VAL A 44 0.80 -1.57 -3.41
C VAL A 44 1.41 -0.20 -3.63
N ARG A 45 1.96 0.39 -2.56
CA ARG A 45 2.68 1.67 -2.58
C ARG A 45 4.17 1.41 -2.75
N MET A 46 4.66 1.66 -3.95
CA MET A 46 6.05 1.41 -4.32
C MET A 46 6.82 2.72 -4.43
N MET A 47 8.00 2.79 -3.82
CA MET A 47 8.98 3.82 -4.14
C MET A 47 10.08 3.21 -5.01
N MET A 48 10.39 3.85 -6.14
CA MET A 48 11.26 3.28 -7.18
C MET A 48 12.28 4.28 -7.68
N TRP A 49 13.52 3.82 -7.91
CA TRP A 49 14.51 4.55 -8.70
C TRP A 49 14.03 4.78 -10.13
N GLN A 50 14.06 6.03 -10.59
CA GLN A 50 13.54 6.44 -11.90
C GLN A 50 14.61 7.03 -12.84
N GLY A 51 15.87 6.61 -12.74
CA GLY A 51 16.97 7.17 -13.53
C GLY A 51 17.03 6.73 -14.99
N ASP A 52 16.21 5.75 -15.41
CA ASP A 52 16.13 5.29 -16.80
C ASP A 52 14.71 5.49 -17.37
N PRO A 53 14.54 6.37 -18.39
CA PRO A 53 13.24 6.61 -19.03
C PRO A 53 12.58 5.38 -19.67
N LEU A 54 13.36 4.39 -20.13
CA LEU A 54 12.82 3.16 -20.69
C LEU A 54 12.22 2.27 -19.60
N ILE A 55 12.91 2.16 -18.46
CA ILE A 55 12.38 1.44 -17.29
C ILE A 55 11.13 2.15 -16.77
N ASN A 56 11.16 3.47 -16.63
CA ASN A 56 10.03 4.25 -16.16
C ASN A 56 8.78 4.02 -17.03
N ARG A 57 8.96 4.07 -18.36
CA ARG A 57 7.89 3.81 -19.32
C ARG A 57 7.37 2.39 -19.22
N TYR A 58 8.25 1.40 -19.13
CA TYR A 58 7.84 0.01 -18.98
C TYR A 58 7.00 -0.19 -17.71
N MET A 59 7.42 0.41 -16.59
CA MET A 59 6.69 0.33 -15.32
C MET A 59 5.32 1.01 -15.42
N SER A 60 5.24 2.23 -15.98
CA SER A 60 3.99 2.98 -16.03
C SER A 60 3.02 2.51 -17.11
N GLU A 61 3.50 2.13 -18.29
CA GLU A 61 2.67 1.80 -19.45
C GLU A 61 2.39 0.31 -19.60
N TRP A 62 3.21 -0.57 -19.02
CA TRP A 62 3.02 -2.02 -19.11
C TRP A 62 2.76 -2.68 -17.77
N VAL A 63 3.63 -2.49 -16.76
CA VAL A 63 3.52 -3.20 -15.48
C VAL A 63 2.26 -2.77 -14.72
N VAL A 64 2.05 -1.47 -14.52
CA VAL A 64 0.89 -0.95 -13.77
C VAL A 64 -0.44 -1.43 -14.39
N PRO A 65 -0.69 -1.28 -15.71
CA PRO A 65 -1.94 -1.77 -16.31
C PRO A 65 -2.10 -3.29 -16.27
N GLU A 66 -1.03 -4.06 -16.53
CA GLU A 66 -1.11 -5.51 -16.55
C GLU A 66 -1.31 -6.09 -15.13
N LEU A 67 -0.73 -5.49 -14.10
CA LEU A 67 -0.97 -5.90 -12.72
C LEU A 67 -2.43 -5.70 -12.33
N LYS A 68 -3.02 -4.55 -12.69
CA LYS A 68 -4.45 -4.28 -12.46
C LYS A 68 -5.33 -5.25 -13.23
N LYS A 69 -5.03 -5.49 -14.50
CA LYS A 69 -5.83 -6.36 -15.38
C LYS A 69 -5.80 -7.82 -14.95
N ARG A 70 -4.62 -8.36 -14.59
CA ARG A 70 -4.44 -9.78 -14.27
C ARG A 70 -4.82 -10.11 -12.83
N TYR A 71 -4.49 -9.23 -11.89
CA TYR A 71 -4.59 -9.53 -10.46
C TYR A 71 -5.50 -8.56 -9.69
N GLY A 72 -5.99 -7.50 -10.33
CA GLY A 72 -6.84 -6.50 -9.66
C GLY A 72 -6.10 -5.63 -8.64
N ILE A 73 -4.76 -5.65 -8.64
CA ILE A 73 -3.91 -4.88 -7.73
C ILE A 73 -3.67 -3.48 -8.33
N ASP A 74 -3.83 -2.44 -7.53
CA ASP A 74 -3.44 -1.08 -7.87
C ASP A 74 -1.98 -0.85 -7.46
N LEU A 75 -1.10 -0.57 -8.43
CA LEU A 75 0.30 -0.25 -8.15
C LEU A 75 0.53 1.27 -8.22
N ASN A 76 0.81 1.89 -7.08
CA ASN A 76 1.12 3.31 -6.96
C ASN A 76 2.63 3.49 -6.86
N ILE A 77 3.25 4.12 -7.87
CA ILE A 77 4.70 4.33 -7.93
C ILE A 77 5.04 5.78 -7.61
N ALA A 78 5.87 5.99 -6.59
CA ALA A 78 6.52 7.26 -6.29
C ALA A 78 8.01 7.20 -6.69
N PRO A 79 8.60 8.31 -7.17
CA PRO A 79 10.05 8.38 -7.38
C PRO A 79 10.78 8.36 -6.03
N GLY A 80 11.93 7.70 -5.97
CA GLY A 80 12.84 7.83 -4.84
C GLY A 80 14.23 7.26 -5.12
N GLN A 81 15.26 7.93 -4.62
CA GLN A 81 16.64 7.44 -4.62
C GLN A 81 16.93 6.60 -3.36
N GLY A 82 18.00 5.79 -3.39
CA GLY A 82 18.38 4.91 -2.28
C GLY A 82 18.49 5.64 -0.93
N ASN A 83 19.19 6.78 -0.91
CA ASN A 83 19.34 7.60 0.28
C ASN A 83 18.03 8.26 0.76
N GLU A 84 17.10 8.59 -0.12
CA GLU A 84 15.79 9.16 0.21
C GLU A 84 14.88 8.11 0.86
N ILE A 85 14.84 6.90 0.28
CA ILE A 85 14.13 5.75 0.83
C ILE A 85 14.65 5.44 2.24
N VAL A 86 15.97 5.35 2.42
CA VAL A 86 16.58 5.07 3.74
C VAL A 86 16.23 6.17 4.75
N LYS A 87 16.30 7.44 4.37
CA LYS A 87 15.91 8.56 5.25
C LYS A 87 14.44 8.50 5.65
N ALA A 88 13.55 8.20 4.72
CA ALA A 88 12.12 8.07 5.00
C ALA A 88 11.85 6.94 6.01
N LEU A 89 12.41 5.75 5.76
CA LEU A 89 12.26 4.59 6.64
C LEU A 89 12.88 4.81 8.03
N LEU A 90 14.04 5.48 8.11
CA LEU A 90 14.65 5.85 9.38
C LEU A 90 13.78 6.85 10.16
N ALA A 91 13.21 7.85 9.49
CA ALA A 91 12.31 8.80 10.14
C ALA A 91 11.04 8.12 10.67
N GLU A 92 10.45 7.19 9.90
CA GLU A 92 9.31 6.39 10.35
C GLU A 92 9.67 5.53 11.57
N LYS A 93 10.84 4.89 11.54
CA LYS A 93 11.36 4.08 12.66
C LYS A 93 11.62 4.91 13.91
N ASP A 94 12.28 6.06 13.79
CA ASP A 94 12.59 6.96 14.90
C ASP A 94 11.31 7.58 15.51
N ALA A 95 10.26 7.74 14.69
CA ALA A 95 8.93 8.12 15.13
C ALA A 95 8.13 6.96 15.79
N GLY A 96 8.69 5.75 15.84
CA GLY A 96 8.07 4.57 16.43
C GLY A 96 6.93 3.96 15.60
N LEU A 97 6.82 4.31 14.32
CA LEU A 97 5.81 3.75 13.43
C LEU A 97 6.07 2.26 13.18
N GLN A 98 5.02 1.45 13.29
CA GLN A 98 5.07 0.01 13.05
C GLN A 98 4.74 -0.36 11.60
N GLU A 99 4.09 0.55 10.87
CA GLU A 99 3.69 0.39 9.49
C GLU A 99 4.23 1.55 8.67
N SER A 100 4.85 1.23 7.53
CA SER A 100 5.39 2.23 6.62
C SER A 100 4.32 2.76 5.67
N SER A 101 4.51 4.00 5.23
CA SER A 101 3.81 4.55 4.08
C SER A 101 4.17 3.85 2.75
N LEU A 102 5.21 3.02 2.73
CA LEU A 102 5.67 2.23 1.58
C LEU A 102 5.48 0.72 1.82
N ASP A 103 5.05 0.00 0.78
CA ASP A 103 4.94 -1.47 0.76
C ASP A 103 6.15 -2.12 0.08
N LEU A 104 6.72 -1.44 -0.92
CA LEU A 104 7.82 -1.95 -1.74
C LEU A 104 8.82 -0.83 -2.05
N CYS A 105 10.11 -1.14 -1.95
CA CYS A 105 11.19 -0.23 -2.33
C CYS A 105 12.06 -0.89 -3.42
N TRP A 106 12.31 -0.16 -4.51
CA TRP A 106 13.30 -0.55 -5.52
C TRP A 106 14.39 0.53 -5.60
N ILE A 107 15.56 0.16 -5.10
CA ILE A 107 16.79 0.97 -5.14
C ILE A 107 17.72 0.49 -6.27
N ASN A 108 18.47 1.41 -6.88
CA ASN A 108 19.61 1.08 -7.72
C ASN A 108 20.86 0.84 -6.85
N GLY A 109 21.83 0.06 -7.36
CA GLY A 109 23.07 -0.22 -6.64
C GLY A 109 24.17 0.84 -6.75
N GLU A 110 24.01 1.83 -7.62
CA GLU A 110 25.02 2.88 -7.82
C GLU A 110 25.00 3.96 -6.72
N THR A 111 23.82 4.20 -6.13
CA THR A 111 23.60 5.26 -5.13
C THR A 111 23.24 4.70 -3.75
N PHE A 112 23.53 3.42 -3.51
CA PHE A 112 23.36 2.72 -2.23
C PHE A 112 24.72 2.22 -1.72
#